data_AF-A0A7Y6YCX6-F1
#
_entry.id   AF-A0A7Y6YCX6-F1
#
_cell.length_a   1.000
_cell.length_b   1.000
_cell.length_c   1.000
_cell.angle_alpha   90.00
_cell.angle_beta   90.00
_cell.angle_gamma   90.00
#
_symmetry.space_group_name_H-M   'P 1'
#
loop_
_entity.id
_entity.type
_entity.pdbx_description
1 polymer ?
#
loop_
_entity_poly.entity_id
_entity_poly.type
_entity_poly.pdbx_seq_one_letter_code
_entity_poly.pdbx_strand_id
1 'polypeptide(L)'
;MKKIATIAAVAALTASSLTMAQSFQEAFDMNRAMYGAGATFEWEGKSYNTNYIEEELAAKPANMENAQALFDAAKAKLAEVREAGFAWRDNVKYLKEAKAALDAGEYQKAMDLAARSHLQSRKGLDQAAYAEKAWIMAVPPLN
;
A
#
# COMPACT_ATOMS: atom_id res chain seq x y z
N MET A 1 9.33 -15.57 36.49
CA MET A 1 7.92 -15.18 36.66
C MET A 1 7.83 -13.73 37.13
N LYS A 2 7.48 -12.81 36.24
CA LYS A 2 6.93 -11.49 36.60
C LYS A 2 5.83 -11.18 35.58
N LYS A 3 4.61 -11.15 36.08
CA LYS A 3 3.38 -10.79 35.37
C LYS A 3 3.30 -9.25 35.31
N ILE A 4 2.98 -8.69 34.16
CA ILE A 4 2.40 -7.35 34.01
C ILE A 4 1.42 -7.49 32.83
N ALA A 5 0.17 -7.85 33.14
CA ALA A 5 -0.96 -6.97 33.38
C ALA A 5 -1.73 -6.67 32.08
N THR A 6 -2.84 -7.40 31.98
CA THR A 6 -4.04 -7.17 31.19
C THR A 6 -4.43 -5.70 31.14
N ILE A 7 -4.68 -5.17 29.94
CA ILE A 7 -5.67 -4.11 29.73
C ILE A 7 -6.72 -4.71 28.81
N ALA A 8 -7.79 -5.18 29.44
CA ALA A 8 -9.07 -5.47 28.82
C ALA A 8 -10.09 -4.52 29.46
N ALA A 9 -11.13 -4.18 28.70
CA ALA A 9 -12.26 -3.29 29.01
C ALA A 9 -11.98 -1.81 28.68
N VAL A 10 -12.80 -1.03 27.96
CA VAL A 10 -14.24 -1.15 27.61
C VAL A 10 -14.49 -0.32 26.33
N ALA A 11 -15.14 -0.89 25.31
CA ALA A 11 -16.15 -0.24 24.46
C ALA A 11 -16.78 -1.24 23.48
N ALA A 12 -17.24 -2.40 24.00
CA ALA A 12 -18.16 -3.26 23.26
C ALA A 12 -19.60 -2.84 23.62
N LEU A 13 -20.06 -1.72 23.07
CA LEU A 13 -21.48 -1.38 22.89
C LEU A 13 -21.57 -0.09 22.06
N THR A 14 -21.70 -0.21 20.72
CA THR A 14 -22.39 0.74 19.79
C THR A 14 -22.04 0.54 18.30
N ALA A 15 -21.21 -0.41 17.89
CA ALA A 15 -20.96 -0.64 16.46
C ALA A 15 -21.86 -1.73 15.84
N SER A 16 -23.06 -1.94 16.36
CA SER A 16 -24.03 -2.90 15.81
C SER A 16 -25.13 -2.20 15.02
N SER A 17 -24.77 -1.36 14.02
CA SER A 17 -25.67 -0.96 12.91
C SER A 17 -25.09 0.15 12.00
N LEU A 18 -23.82 0.09 11.63
CA LEU A 18 -23.29 0.88 10.51
C LEU A 18 -22.50 0.01 9.54
N THR A 19 -22.99 -1.20 9.28
CA THR A 19 -22.68 -1.89 8.03
C THR A 19 -23.50 -1.27 6.90
N MET A 20 -23.30 0.03 6.66
CA MET A 20 -23.34 0.47 5.27
C MET A 20 -22.20 -0.28 4.59
N ALA A 21 -22.42 -0.84 3.40
CA ALA A 21 -21.48 -1.69 2.68
C ALA A 21 -20.18 -0.95 2.31
N GLN A 22 -19.37 -0.63 3.30
CA GLN A 22 -18.09 0.05 3.16
C GLN A 22 -17.13 -0.91 2.48
N SER A 23 -16.58 -0.48 1.35
CA SER A 23 -15.55 -1.24 0.65
C SER A 23 -14.35 -1.47 1.57
N PHE A 24 -13.59 -2.53 1.31
CA PHE A 24 -12.35 -2.78 2.05
C PHE A 24 -11.42 -1.56 2.03
N GLN A 25 -11.30 -0.88 0.87
CA GLN A 25 -10.43 0.29 0.73
C GLN A 25 -10.86 1.43 1.65
N GLU A 26 -12.16 1.73 1.72
CA GLU A 26 -12.66 2.75 2.63
C GLU A 26 -12.43 2.37 4.11
N ALA A 27 -12.60 1.09 4.46
CA ALA A 27 -12.33 0.61 5.82
C ALA A 27 -10.84 0.71 6.17
N PHE A 28 -9.97 0.33 5.23
CA PHE A 28 -8.52 0.47 5.35
C PHE A 28 -8.12 1.94 5.51
N ASP A 29 -8.60 2.83 4.65
CA ASP A 29 -8.24 4.25 4.66
C ASP A 29 -8.69 4.94 5.95
N MET A 30 -9.89 4.64 6.44
CA MET A 30 -10.40 5.14 7.71
C MET A 30 -9.52 4.70 8.89
N ASN A 31 -9.20 3.40 8.97
CA ASN A 31 -8.38 2.88 10.06
C ASN A 31 -6.94 3.40 9.98
N ARG A 32 -6.36 3.50 8.77
CA ARG A 32 -5.03 4.06 8.57
C ARG A 32 -4.97 5.54 8.92
N ALA A 33 -6.00 6.32 8.60
CA ALA A 33 -6.09 7.73 8.97
C ALA A 33 -6.22 7.92 10.49
N MET A 34 -6.97 7.05 11.17
CA MET A 34 -7.23 7.17 12.60
C MET A 34 -6.08 6.64 13.47
N TYR A 35 -5.46 5.52 13.08
CA TYR A 35 -4.51 4.80 13.92
C TYR A 35 -3.08 4.72 13.34
N GLY A 36 -2.86 5.24 12.14
CA GLY A 36 -1.57 5.20 11.45
C GLY A 36 -1.26 3.86 10.80
N ALA A 37 -0.03 3.71 10.33
CA ALA A 37 0.47 2.47 9.73
C ALA A 37 0.72 1.40 10.80
N GLY A 38 0.50 0.12 10.45
CA GLY A 38 0.72 -1.03 11.33
C GLY A 38 -0.36 -1.29 12.38
N ALA A 39 -1.42 -0.47 12.43
CA ALA A 39 -2.59 -0.72 13.26
C ALA A 39 -3.37 -1.93 12.74
N THR A 40 -4.08 -2.62 13.64
CA THR A 40 -4.94 -3.76 13.29
C THR A 40 -6.41 -3.35 13.32
N PHE A 41 -7.21 -3.85 12.38
CA PHE A 41 -8.65 -3.63 12.33
C PHE A 41 -9.38 -4.87 11.82
N GLU A 42 -10.66 -5.01 12.18
CA GLU A 42 -11.51 -6.10 11.71
C GLU A 42 -12.38 -5.64 10.54
N TRP A 43 -12.48 -6.45 9.48
CA TRP A 43 -13.39 -6.23 8.35
C TRP A 43 -13.95 -7.57 7.88
N GLU A 44 -15.28 -7.66 7.72
CA GLU A 44 -15.98 -8.91 7.36
C GLU A 44 -15.57 -10.15 8.18
N GLY A 45 -15.31 -9.96 9.49
CA GLY A 45 -14.91 -11.04 10.40
C GLY A 45 -13.47 -11.55 10.22
N LYS A 46 -12.63 -10.81 9.49
CA LYS A 46 -11.20 -11.07 9.36
C LYS A 46 -10.39 -9.88 9.89
N SER A 47 -9.24 -10.20 10.48
CA SER A 47 -8.28 -9.21 10.97
C SER A 47 -7.31 -8.79 9.87
N TYR A 48 -7.11 -7.48 9.72
CA TYR A 48 -6.20 -6.87 8.76
C TYR A 48 -5.30 -5.85 9.44
N ASN A 49 -4.20 -5.48 8.79
CA ASN A 49 -3.35 -4.39 9.24
C ASN A 49 -3.42 -3.20 8.27
N THR A 50 -3.05 -2.02 8.76
CA THR A 50 -3.08 -0.78 7.98
C THR A 50 -1.78 -0.50 7.23
N ASN A 51 -0.87 -1.47 7.03
CA ASN A 51 0.30 -1.31 6.18
C ASN A 51 -0.06 -1.52 4.71
N TYR A 52 0.58 -0.76 3.83
CA TYR A 52 0.62 -1.11 2.41
C TYR A 52 1.62 -2.27 2.18
N ILE A 53 1.45 -3.00 1.07
CA ILE A 53 2.29 -4.15 0.72
C ILE A 53 3.79 -3.77 0.69
N GLU A 54 4.12 -2.60 0.14
CA GLU A 54 5.52 -2.14 0.11
C GLU A 54 6.10 -1.88 1.50
N GLU A 55 5.28 -1.48 2.46
CA GLU A 55 5.70 -1.23 3.84
C GLU A 55 5.91 -2.54 4.59
N GLU A 56 4.98 -3.50 4.42
CA GLU A 56 5.08 -4.82 5.02
C GLU A 56 6.32 -5.58 4.54
N LEU A 57 6.55 -5.57 3.22
CA LEU A 57 7.70 -6.26 2.63
C LEU A 57 9.02 -5.54 2.94
N ALA A 58 9.06 -4.21 2.96
CA ALA A 58 10.26 -3.45 3.31
C ALA A 58 10.67 -3.58 4.79
N ALA A 59 9.73 -3.91 5.67
CA ALA A 59 10.01 -4.15 7.09
C ALA A 59 10.68 -5.52 7.35
N LYS A 60 10.69 -6.43 6.37
CA LYS A 60 11.31 -7.75 6.50
C LYS A 60 12.85 -7.66 6.44
N PRO A 61 13.59 -8.62 7.02
CA PRO A 61 15.04 -8.64 6.92
C PRO A 61 15.53 -8.66 5.47
N ALA A 62 16.57 -7.88 5.17
CA ALA A 62 17.16 -7.84 3.84
C ALA A 62 17.91 -9.14 3.51
N ASN A 63 17.31 -9.94 2.62
CA ASN A 63 17.86 -11.16 2.07
C ASN A 63 17.33 -11.37 0.64
N MET A 64 17.86 -12.38 -0.06
CA MET A 64 17.48 -12.68 -1.45
C MET A 64 15.97 -12.91 -1.62
N GLU A 65 15.36 -13.68 -0.72
CA GLU A 65 13.94 -14.05 -0.80
C GLU A 65 13.03 -12.83 -0.65
N ASN A 66 13.25 -12.02 0.40
CA ASN A 66 12.44 -10.82 0.67
C ASN A 66 12.67 -9.74 -0.40
N ALA A 67 13.90 -9.59 -0.89
CA ALA A 67 14.21 -8.65 -1.97
C ALA A 67 13.54 -9.07 -3.29
N GLN A 68 13.54 -10.36 -3.61
CA GLN A 68 12.83 -10.91 -4.77
C GLN A 68 11.32 -10.71 -4.64
N ALA A 69 10.74 -11.00 -3.47
CA ALA A 69 9.31 -10.82 -3.22
C ALA A 69 8.86 -9.36 -3.40
N LEU A 70 9.62 -8.40 -2.88
CA LEU A 70 9.32 -6.97 -3.04
C LEU A 70 9.55 -6.49 -4.48
N PHE A 71 10.57 -7.01 -5.16
CA PHE A 71 10.78 -6.75 -6.59
C PHE A 71 9.60 -7.24 -7.44
N ASP A 72 9.11 -8.45 -7.19
CA ASP A 72 7.98 -9.02 -7.93
C ASP A 72 6.68 -8.27 -7.66
N ALA A 73 6.42 -7.88 -6.41
CA ALA A 73 5.29 -7.02 -6.07
C ALA A 73 5.39 -5.66 -6.80
N ALA A 74 6.55 -5.01 -6.78
CA ALA A 74 6.79 -3.75 -7.47
C ALA A 74 6.62 -3.87 -8.99
N LYS A 75 7.07 -4.99 -9.58
CA LYS A 75 6.91 -5.29 -11.01
C LYS A 75 5.45 -5.48 -11.40
N ALA A 76 4.68 -6.23 -10.61
CA ALA A 76 3.26 -6.44 -10.82
C ALA A 76 2.49 -5.11 -10.75
N LYS A 77 2.72 -4.31 -9.70
CA LYS A 77 2.06 -3.01 -9.54
C LYS A 77 2.44 -2.02 -10.65
N LEU A 78 3.68 -2.06 -11.12
CA LEU A 78 4.12 -1.25 -12.26
C LEU A 78 3.40 -1.65 -13.56
N ALA A 79 3.11 -2.94 -13.77
CA ALA A 79 2.32 -3.38 -14.92
C ALA A 79 0.90 -2.80 -14.85
N GLU A 80 0.24 -2.89 -13.70
CA GLU A 80 -1.11 -2.33 -13.50
C GLU A 80 -1.16 -0.82 -13.82
N VAL A 81 -0.23 -0.02 -13.28
CA VAL A 81 -0.25 1.43 -13.52
C VAL A 81 0.13 1.82 -14.95
N ARG A 82 0.87 0.96 -15.66
CA ARG A 82 1.17 1.14 -17.09
C ARG A 82 -0.07 0.94 -17.95
N GLU A 83 -0.86 -0.09 -17.67
CA GLU A 83 -2.14 -0.32 -18.35
C GLU A 83 -3.11 0.86 -18.11
N ALA A 84 -3.08 1.45 -16.91
CA ALA A 84 -3.86 2.66 -16.61
C ALA A 84 -3.34 3.92 -17.35
N GLY A 85 -2.12 3.91 -17.89
CA GLY A 85 -1.50 5.09 -18.51
C GLY A 85 -0.92 6.13 -17.53
N PHE A 86 -0.79 5.77 -16.24
CA PHE A 86 -0.30 6.67 -15.18
C PHE A 86 1.06 6.27 -14.63
N ALA A 87 1.82 5.45 -15.36
CA ALA A 87 3.18 5.11 -14.96
C ALA A 87 4.11 6.34 -15.07
N TRP A 88 4.80 6.67 -13.99
CA TRP A 88 5.76 7.78 -13.96
C TRP A 88 7.16 7.30 -14.37
N ARG A 89 7.99 8.19 -14.92
CA ARG A 89 9.37 7.83 -15.31
C ARG A 89 10.17 7.19 -14.16
N ASP A 90 10.00 7.71 -12.95
CA ASP A 90 10.82 7.31 -11.81
C ASP A 90 10.46 5.91 -11.28
N ASN A 91 9.19 5.49 -11.36
CA ASN A 91 8.82 4.13 -10.94
C ASN A 91 9.48 3.07 -11.85
N VAL A 92 9.57 3.34 -13.17
CA VAL A 92 10.30 2.51 -14.13
C VAL A 92 11.80 2.48 -13.83
N LYS A 93 12.38 3.65 -13.53
CA LYS A 93 13.80 3.79 -13.17
C LYS A 93 14.12 2.98 -11.91
N TYR A 94 13.35 3.15 -10.85
CA TYR A 94 13.57 2.46 -9.59
C TYR A 94 13.44 0.94 -9.73
N LEU A 95 12.48 0.43 -10.49
CA LEU A 95 12.38 -1.02 -10.71
C LEU A 95 13.60 -1.58 -11.45
N LYS A 96 14.12 -0.85 -12.45
CA LYS A 96 15.34 -1.24 -13.17
C LYS A 96 16.55 -1.28 -12.23
N GLU A 97 16.72 -0.25 -11.40
CA GLU A 97 17.82 -0.18 -10.43
C GLU A 97 17.66 -1.24 -9.33
N ALA A 98 16.43 -1.54 -8.90
CA ALA A 98 16.13 -2.61 -7.95
C ALA A 98 16.58 -3.97 -8.49
N LYS A 99 16.30 -4.27 -9.78
CA LYS A 99 16.77 -5.50 -10.42
C LYS A 99 18.30 -5.59 -10.44
N ALA A 100 18.97 -4.50 -10.80
CA ALA A 100 20.43 -4.46 -10.83
C ALA A 100 21.04 -4.69 -9.43
N ALA A 101 20.46 -4.07 -8.39
CA ALA A 101 20.87 -4.28 -7.00
C ALA A 101 20.62 -5.72 -6.53
N LEU A 102 19.48 -6.31 -6.91
CA LEU A 102 19.14 -7.71 -6.61
C LEU A 102 20.15 -8.68 -7.22
N ASP A 103 20.50 -8.49 -8.49
CA ASP A 103 21.48 -9.31 -9.21
C ASP A 103 22.90 -9.16 -8.64
N ALA A 104 23.21 -8.00 -8.05
CA ALA A 104 24.46 -7.73 -7.36
C ALA A 104 24.50 -8.23 -5.90
N GLY A 105 23.39 -8.79 -5.38
CA GLY A 105 23.29 -9.20 -3.97
C GLY A 105 23.16 -8.04 -2.98
N GLU A 106 22.90 -6.82 -3.44
CA GLU A 106 22.69 -5.61 -2.63
C GLU A 106 21.24 -5.57 -2.08
N TYR A 107 20.85 -6.56 -1.27
CA TYR A 107 19.44 -6.83 -0.95
C TYR A 107 18.70 -5.65 -0.31
N GLN A 108 19.31 -4.92 0.62
CA GLN A 108 18.67 -3.76 1.24
C GLN A 108 18.36 -2.68 0.20
N LYS A 109 19.32 -2.37 -0.67
CA LYS A 109 19.15 -1.39 -1.75
C LYS A 109 18.11 -1.84 -2.76
N ALA A 110 18.09 -3.14 -3.10
CA ALA A 110 17.07 -3.73 -3.96
C ALA A 110 15.67 -3.53 -3.36
N MET A 111 15.50 -3.80 -2.07
CA MET A 111 14.25 -3.60 -1.34
C MET A 111 13.83 -2.12 -1.31
N ASP A 112 14.73 -1.20 -0.99
CA ASP A 112 14.43 0.24 -0.93
C ASP A 112 13.97 0.79 -2.30
N LEU A 113 14.63 0.38 -3.38
CA LEU A 113 14.28 0.78 -4.74
C LEU A 113 12.96 0.16 -5.20
N ALA A 114 12.75 -1.14 -4.92
CA ALA A 114 11.51 -1.82 -5.24
C ALA A 114 10.32 -1.22 -4.47
N ALA A 115 10.47 -0.90 -3.18
CA ALA A 115 9.46 -0.21 -2.38
C ALA A 115 9.07 1.14 -2.99
N ARG A 116 10.05 1.96 -3.40
CA ARG A 116 9.81 3.26 -4.06
C ARG A 116 9.05 3.09 -5.37
N SER A 117 9.43 2.10 -6.19
CA SER A 117 8.70 1.77 -7.43
C SER A 117 7.25 1.39 -7.14
N HIS A 118 7.02 0.51 -6.15
CA HIS A 118 5.68 0.07 -5.78
C HIS A 118 4.82 1.23 -5.28
N LEU A 119 5.33 2.03 -4.34
CA LEU A 119 4.66 3.21 -3.80
C LEU A 119 4.23 4.17 -4.91
N GLN A 120 5.14 4.54 -5.82
CA GLN A 120 4.82 5.44 -6.91
C GLN A 120 3.82 4.83 -7.90
N SER A 121 3.88 3.53 -8.13
CA SER A 121 2.92 2.84 -9.00
C SER A 121 1.51 2.85 -8.38
N ARG A 122 1.40 2.62 -7.07
CA ARG A 122 0.14 2.78 -6.33
C ARG A 122 -0.38 4.21 -6.40
N LYS A 123 0.48 5.21 -6.23
CA LYS A 123 0.09 6.62 -6.35
C LYS A 123 -0.36 7.01 -7.76
N GLY A 124 0.23 6.43 -8.80
CA GLY A 124 -0.25 6.60 -10.18
C GLY A 124 -1.66 6.02 -10.37
N LEU A 125 -1.99 4.89 -9.73
CA LEU A 125 -3.35 4.34 -9.75
C LEU A 125 -4.34 5.22 -8.98
N ASP A 126 -3.96 5.75 -7.82
CA ASP A 126 -4.77 6.74 -7.08
C ASP A 126 -5.07 7.96 -7.97
N GLN A 127 -4.05 8.43 -8.72
CA GLN A 127 -4.19 9.54 -9.67
C GLN A 127 -5.11 9.18 -10.85
N ALA A 128 -5.00 7.96 -11.39
CA ALA A 128 -5.86 7.47 -12.47
C ALA A 128 -7.34 7.47 -12.04
N ALA A 129 -7.62 6.90 -10.86
CA ALA A 129 -8.97 6.84 -10.31
C ALA A 129 -9.55 8.24 -10.01
N TYR A 130 -8.71 9.18 -9.59
CA TYR A 130 -9.14 10.58 -9.43
C TYR A 130 -9.46 11.23 -10.79
N ALA A 131 -8.59 11.08 -11.78
CA ALA A 131 -8.76 11.68 -13.10
C ALA A 131 -10.04 11.19 -13.79
N GLU A 132 -10.37 9.90 -13.65
CA GLU A 132 -11.62 9.32 -14.17
C GLU A 132 -12.87 9.99 -13.55
N LYS A 133 -12.84 10.32 -12.26
CA LYS A 133 -13.97 10.97 -11.56
C LYS A 133 -14.04 12.47 -11.80
N ALA A 134 -12.89 13.11 -12.04
CA ALA A 134 -12.75 14.56 -12.11
C ALA A 134 -12.54 15.09 -13.55
N TRP A 135 -12.69 14.26 -14.59
CA TRP A 135 -12.41 14.64 -15.98
C TRP A 135 -13.13 15.93 -16.42
N ILE A 136 -14.35 16.14 -15.96
CA ILE A 136 -15.16 17.30 -16.33
C ILE A 136 -14.57 18.62 -15.82
N MET A 137 -13.83 18.57 -14.70
CA MET A 137 -13.11 19.72 -14.15
C MET A 137 -11.88 20.09 -15.00
N ALA A 138 -11.40 19.17 -15.84
CA ALA A 138 -10.27 19.39 -16.74
C ALA A 138 -10.71 19.94 -18.11
N VAL A 139 -12.01 19.98 -18.40
CA VAL A 139 -12.56 20.58 -19.63
C VAL A 139 -12.90 22.04 -19.34
N PRO A 140 -12.28 23.02 -20.04
CA PRO A 140 -12.66 24.42 -19.90
C PRO A 140 -14.15 24.61 -20.25
N PRO A 141 -14.89 25.48 -19.53
CA PRO A 141 -16.28 25.76 -19.88
C PRO A 141 -16.36 26.24 -21.33
N LEU A 142 -17.30 25.67 -22.09
CA LEU A 142 -17.62 26.14 -23.43
C LEU A 142 -18.33 27.49 -23.27
N ASN A 143 -17.66 28.56 -23.68
CA ASN A 143 -18.23 29.90 -23.80
C ASN A 143 -19.02 30.02 -25.11
#